data_AF-X1AGG6-F1
#
_entry.id   AF-X1AGG6-F1
#
_cell.length_a   1.000
_cell.length_b   1.000
_cell.length_c   1.000
_cell.angle_alpha   90.00
_cell.angle_beta   90.00
_cell.angle_gamma   90.00
#
_symmetry.space_group_name_H-M   'P 1'
#
loop_
_entity.id
_entity.type
_entity.pdbx_description
1 polymer ?
#
loop_
_entity_poly.entity_id
_entity_poly.type
_entity_poly.pdbx_seq_one_letter_code
_entity_poly.pdbx_strand_id
1 'polypeptide(L)'
;MFIENVIFKTYEDKDVKQYIYDIDMYLEFVDLPIKVLELSAIWYNLFEKFLRFFIEKKLIPPNKRYYSKLDFLGISRDLTLSLRYNNGNLPELSEEEYQTALYFQSPRIIDLVKENSLNIESIYSYSSSCISLLHGKDLLESQNISLFETFLEKIEYKSGHDILSAKRIINSDHFKFIKNIFEQDNRDNYLHPKIEKLFSIITEEIEEFRNNKIIVFTQYREMVDDMFDAEKEWLPQFES
;
A
#
# COMPACT_ATOMS: atom_id res chain seq x y z
N MET A 1 -2.19 44.10 10.30
CA MET A 1 -0.88 43.54 10.66
C MET A 1 -0.42 42.74 9.45
N PHE A 2 0.46 43.32 8.63
CA PHE A 2 0.94 42.69 7.39
C PHE A 2 2.31 42.08 7.68
N ILE A 3 2.53 40.82 7.28
CA ILE A 3 3.84 40.20 7.33
C ILE A 3 4.65 40.81 6.18
N GLU A 4 5.67 41.61 6.50
CA GLU A 4 6.47 42.33 5.50
C GLU A 4 7.61 41.49 4.90
N ASN A 5 8.01 40.39 5.55
CA ASN A 5 9.06 39.51 5.05
C ASN A 5 8.90 38.07 5.56
N VAL A 6 9.08 37.11 4.65
CA VAL A 6 9.21 35.69 4.96
C VAL A 6 10.65 35.29 4.69
N ILE A 7 11.38 34.89 5.73
CA ILE A 7 12.77 34.42 5.61
C ILE A 7 12.74 32.89 5.58
N PHE A 8 13.15 32.31 4.45
CA PHE A 8 13.39 30.87 4.35
C PHE A 8 14.79 30.56 4.83
N LYS A 9 14.92 29.59 5.74
CA LYS A 9 16.20 29.02 6.15
C LYS A 9 16.20 27.52 5.93
N THR A 10 17.36 26.98 5.60
CA THR A 10 17.60 25.55 5.37
C THR A 10 18.66 25.03 6.33
N TYR A 11 18.78 23.70 6.42
CA TYR A 11 19.78 23.03 7.27
C TYR A 11 21.23 23.34 6.87
N GLU A 12 21.46 23.83 5.63
CA GLU A 12 22.78 24.17 5.12
C GLU A 12 23.24 25.60 5.46
N ASP A 13 22.32 26.45 5.94
CA ASP A 13 22.63 27.87 6.20
C ASP A 13 23.65 28.00 7.33
N LYS A 14 24.59 28.95 7.18
CA LYS A 14 25.73 29.12 8.10
C LYS A 14 25.31 29.31 9.57
N ASP A 15 24.16 29.94 9.80
CA ASP A 15 23.62 30.20 11.14
C ASP A 15 22.80 29.04 11.71
N VAL A 16 22.42 28.05 10.90
CA VAL A 16 21.67 26.85 11.30
C VAL A 16 22.61 25.63 11.40
N LYS A 17 23.53 25.47 10.44
CA LYS A 17 24.41 24.31 10.28
C LYS A 17 25.19 23.95 11.54
N GLN A 18 25.60 24.95 12.33
CA GLN A 18 26.33 24.74 13.59
C GLN A 18 25.50 24.02 14.69
N TYR A 19 24.18 23.96 14.54
CA TYR A 19 23.26 23.30 15.47
C TYR A 19 22.73 21.96 14.95
N ILE A 20 23.12 21.56 13.73
CA ILE A 20 22.74 20.27 13.14
C ILE A 20 23.79 19.25 13.53
N TYR A 21 23.37 18.23 14.27
CA TYR A 21 24.21 17.09 14.61
C TYR A 21 24.10 16.05 13.49
N ASP A 22 25.24 15.46 13.12
CA ASP A 22 25.27 14.38 12.15
C ASP A 22 24.57 13.14 12.72
N ILE A 23 23.81 12.46 11.86
CA ILE A 23 23.10 11.22 12.21
C ILE A 23 23.75 10.11 11.39
N ASP A 24 24.44 9.19 12.08
CA ASP A 24 24.95 7.98 11.46
C ASP A 24 23.79 7.03 11.15
N MET A 25 23.51 6.85 9.86
CA MET A 25 22.44 5.98 9.37
C MET A 25 23.03 4.80 8.61
N TYR A 26 22.77 3.60 9.11
CA TYR A 26 23.13 2.35 8.45
C TYR A 26 21.89 1.78 7.76
N LEU A 27 21.99 1.55 6.45
CA LEU A 27 20.92 0.97 5.64
C LEU A 27 21.26 -0.48 5.28
N GLU A 28 20.57 -1.41 5.94
CA GLU A 28 20.68 -2.84 5.66
C GLU A 28 19.56 -3.27 4.72
N PHE A 29 19.91 -3.83 3.55
CA PHE A 29 18.96 -4.43 2.64
C PHE A 29 18.73 -5.88 3.04
N VAL A 30 17.46 -6.26 3.17
CA VAL A 30 17.06 -7.62 3.54
C VAL A 30 16.28 -8.25 2.39
N ASP A 31 16.76 -9.39 1.91
CA ASP A 31 16.10 -10.12 0.83
C ASP A 31 14.80 -10.76 1.31
N LEU A 32 13.77 -10.73 0.47
CA LEU A 32 12.51 -11.42 0.74
C LEU A 32 12.65 -12.92 0.44
N PRO A 33 11.98 -13.81 1.19
CA PRO A 33 12.03 -15.24 0.91
C PRO A 33 11.43 -15.52 -0.48
N ILE A 34 11.98 -16.51 -1.19
CA ILE A 34 11.56 -16.85 -2.56
C ILE A 34 10.05 -17.14 -2.62
N LYS A 35 9.50 -17.85 -1.63
CA LYS A 35 8.06 -18.13 -1.53
C LYS A 35 7.21 -16.85 -1.49
N VAL A 36 7.65 -15.82 -0.75
CA VAL A 36 6.94 -14.54 -0.66
C VAL A 36 7.01 -13.79 -1.99
N LEU A 37 8.16 -13.83 -2.67
CA LEU A 37 8.32 -13.26 -4.00
C LEU A 37 7.41 -13.93 -5.04
N GLU A 38 7.29 -15.26 -5.00
CA GLU A 38 6.37 -16.02 -5.85
C GLU A 38 4.92 -15.62 -5.62
N LEU A 39 4.49 -15.52 -4.35
CA LEU A 39 3.14 -15.06 -4.01
C LEU A 39 2.89 -13.62 -4.47
N SER A 40 3.85 -12.72 -4.25
CA SER A 40 3.75 -11.32 -4.70
C SER A 40 3.63 -11.23 -6.22
N ALA A 41 4.39 -12.04 -6.97
CA ALA A 41 4.31 -12.08 -8.42
C ALA A 41 2.91 -12.55 -8.88
N ILE A 42 2.36 -13.61 -8.29
CA ILE A 42 1.02 -14.10 -8.63
C ILE A 42 -0.05 -13.04 -8.30
N TRP A 43 0.06 -12.42 -7.14
CA TRP A 43 -0.86 -11.36 -6.72
C TRP A 43 -0.78 -10.12 -7.62
N TYR A 44 0.42 -9.75 -8.06
CA TYR A 44 0.64 -8.64 -8.97
C TYR A 44 0.12 -8.94 -10.38
N ASN A 45 0.26 -10.16 -10.88
CA ASN A 45 -0.35 -10.58 -12.15
C ASN A 45 -1.88 -10.41 -12.13
N LEU A 46 -2.53 -10.71 -11.00
CA LEU A 46 -3.96 -10.44 -10.83
C LEU A 46 -4.27 -8.93 -10.90
N PHE A 47 -3.43 -8.10 -10.29
CA PHE A 47 -3.52 -6.65 -10.40
C PHE A 47 -3.40 -6.18 -11.85
N GLU A 48 -2.39 -6.66 -12.59
CA GLU A 48 -2.20 -6.29 -14.00
C GLU A 48 -3.41 -6.67 -14.86
N LYS A 49 -4.04 -7.83 -14.59
CA LYS A 49 -5.26 -8.24 -15.28
C LYS A 49 -6.40 -7.24 -15.06
N PHE A 50 -6.54 -6.68 -13.87
CA PHE A 50 -7.57 -5.66 -13.59
C PHE A 50 -7.15 -4.26 -14.05
N LEU A 51 -5.86 -3.94 -14.05
CA LEU A 51 -5.31 -2.71 -14.60
C LEU A 51 -5.61 -2.60 -16.10
N ARG A 52 -5.59 -3.70 -16.85
CA ARG A 52 -5.95 -3.73 -18.29
C ARG A 52 -7.32 -3.12 -18.56
N PHE A 53 -8.30 -3.29 -17.65
CA PHE A 53 -9.61 -2.63 -17.77
C PHE A 53 -9.47 -1.11 -17.92
N PHE A 54 -8.61 -0.47 -17.11
CA PHE A 54 -8.42 0.98 -17.17
C PHE A 54 -7.63 1.41 -18.40
N ILE A 55 -6.62 0.64 -18.78
CA ILE A 55 -5.78 0.92 -19.95
C ILE A 55 -6.60 0.81 -21.24
N GLU A 56 -7.34 -0.28 -21.42
CA GLU A 56 -8.17 -0.52 -22.61
C GLU A 56 -9.28 0.53 -22.75
N LYS A 57 -9.80 1.02 -21.63
CA LYS A 57 -10.79 2.11 -21.60
C LYS A 57 -10.18 3.51 -21.61
N LYS A 58 -8.85 3.63 -21.76
CA LYS A 58 -8.10 4.89 -21.79
C LYS A 58 -8.29 5.77 -20.55
N LEU A 59 -8.66 5.17 -19.42
CA LEU A 59 -8.85 5.86 -18.14
C LEU A 59 -7.51 6.14 -17.44
N ILE A 60 -6.48 5.35 -17.76
CA ILE A 60 -5.11 5.54 -17.26
C ILE A 60 -4.13 5.31 -18.42
N PRO A 61 -3.04 6.10 -18.55
CA PRO A 61 -2.03 5.85 -19.56
C PRO A 61 -1.27 4.53 -19.33
N PRO A 62 -0.94 3.76 -20.38
CA PRO A 62 -0.32 2.43 -20.29
C PRO A 62 1.15 2.42 -19.88
N ASN A 63 1.86 3.54 -20.05
CA ASN A 63 3.33 3.58 -19.91
C ASN A 63 3.77 4.32 -18.63
N LYS A 64 3.01 4.18 -17.53
CA LYS A 64 3.45 4.71 -16.23
C LYS A 64 4.54 3.81 -15.65
N ARG A 65 5.55 4.44 -15.03
CA ARG A 65 6.59 3.72 -14.27
C ARG A 65 5.98 2.87 -13.14
N TYR A 66 4.93 3.38 -12.51
CA TYR A 66 4.17 2.67 -11.49
C TYR A 66 2.71 3.16 -11.46
N TYR A 67 1.82 2.29 -11.01
CA TYR A 67 0.40 2.57 -10.79
C TYR A 67 0.13 2.53 -9.28
N SER A 68 -0.39 3.61 -8.74
CA SER A 68 -0.59 3.79 -7.31
C SER A 68 -2.06 3.71 -6.91
N LYS A 69 -2.33 3.50 -5.63
CA LYS A 69 -3.71 3.59 -5.09
C LYS A 69 -4.35 4.94 -5.37
N LEU A 70 -3.54 6.01 -5.39
CA LEU A 70 -4.00 7.38 -5.68
C LEU A 70 -4.58 7.50 -7.09
N ASP A 71 -4.08 6.75 -8.07
CA ASP A 71 -4.61 6.78 -9.43
C ASP A 71 -6.08 6.32 -9.46
N PHE A 72 -6.37 5.18 -8.84
CA PHE A 72 -7.71 4.61 -8.79
C PHE A 72 -8.67 5.38 -7.87
N LEU A 73 -8.13 5.94 -6.77
CA LEU A 73 -8.87 6.85 -5.90
C LEU A 73 -9.22 8.15 -6.64
N GLY A 74 -8.29 8.71 -7.40
CA GLY A 74 -8.50 9.89 -8.24
C GLY A 74 -9.63 9.67 -9.24
N ILE A 75 -9.62 8.53 -9.94
CA ILE A 75 -10.67 8.19 -10.92
C ILE A 75 -12.04 8.14 -10.25
N SER A 76 -12.12 7.43 -9.12
CA SER A 76 -13.37 7.26 -8.39
C SER A 76 -13.89 8.59 -7.83
N ARG A 77 -12.99 9.42 -7.29
CA ARG A 77 -13.31 10.76 -6.76
C ARG A 77 -13.82 11.66 -7.87
N ASP A 78 -13.09 11.77 -8.96
CA ASP A 78 -13.43 12.66 -10.08
C ASP A 78 -14.75 12.25 -10.74
N LEU A 79 -14.99 10.95 -10.90
CA LEU A 79 -16.27 10.45 -11.39
C LEU A 79 -17.42 10.78 -10.44
N THR A 80 -17.19 10.65 -9.12
CA THR A 80 -18.20 11.00 -8.11
C THR A 80 -18.52 12.49 -8.15
N LEU A 81 -17.50 13.35 -8.19
CA LEU A 81 -17.65 14.80 -8.27
C LEU A 81 -18.39 15.19 -9.55
N SER A 82 -17.98 14.65 -10.69
CA SER A 82 -18.59 14.93 -11.99
C SER A 82 -20.07 14.53 -12.04
N LEU A 83 -20.44 13.38 -11.45
CA LEU A 83 -21.84 12.93 -11.38
C LEU A 83 -22.67 13.82 -10.47
N ARG A 84 -22.14 14.21 -9.30
CA ARG A 84 -22.83 15.12 -8.37
C ARG A 84 -23.03 16.50 -9.00
N TYR A 85 -22.02 17.02 -9.69
CA TYR A 85 -22.07 18.29 -10.39
C TYR A 85 -23.13 18.26 -11.50
N ASN A 86 -23.08 17.26 -12.39
CA ASN A 86 -24.04 17.12 -13.49
C ASN A 86 -25.49 16.93 -13.03
N ASN A 87 -25.70 16.31 -11.86
CA ASN A 87 -27.04 16.11 -11.30
C ASN A 87 -27.58 17.35 -10.54
N GLY A 88 -26.83 18.46 -10.49
CA GLY A 88 -27.22 19.67 -9.75
C GLY A 88 -27.11 19.54 -8.23
N ASN A 89 -26.46 18.49 -7.72
CA ASN A 89 -26.30 18.23 -6.28
C ASN A 89 -25.12 19.01 -5.65
N LEU A 90 -24.46 19.88 -6.44
CA LEU A 90 -23.38 20.78 -6.02
C LEU A 90 -23.64 22.20 -6.59
N PRO A 91 -24.75 22.86 -6.23
CA PRO A 91 -25.13 24.15 -6.82
C PRO A 91 -24.19 25.31 -6.42
N GLU A 92 -23.32 25.10 -5.42
CA GLU A 92 -22.42 26.12 -4.88
C GLU A 92 -21.07 26.21 -5.61
N LEU A 93 -20.70 25.22 -6.45
CA LEU A 93 -19.42 25.23 -7.16
C LEU A 93 -19.55 25.96 -8.50
N SER A 94 -18.73 26.98 -8.70
CA SER A 94 -18.52 27.54 -10.04
C SER A 94 -17.82 26.53 -10.96
N GLU A 95 -17.93 26.73 -12.27
CA GLU A 95 -17.30 25.86 -13.27
C GLU A 95 -15.76 25.85 -13.12
N GLU A 96 -15.15 26.99 -12.77
CA GLU A 96 -13.70 27.10 -12.54
C GLU A 96 -13.25 26.33 -11.28
N GLU A 97 -14.02 26.43 -10.18
CA GLU A 97 -13.74 25.68 -8.95
C GLU A 97 -13.91 24.17 -9.15
N TYR A 98 -14.95 23.77 -9.88
CA TYR A 98 -15.16 22.37 -10.25
C TYR A 98 -13.98 21.81 -11.05
N GLN A 99 -13.54 22.50 -12.10
CA GLN A 99 -12.41 22.06 -12.92
C GLN A 99 -11.11 21.96 -12.12
N THR A 100 -10.87 22.91 -11.22
CA THR A 100 -9.68 22.92 -10.36
C THR A 100 -9.69 21.78 -9.34
N ALA A 101 -10.87 21.34 -8.90
CA ALA A 101 -11.01 20.26 -7.92
C ALA A 101 -10.73 18.86 -8.51
N LEU A 102 -10.79 18.68 -9.83
CA LEU A 102 -10.54 17.40 -10.49
C LEU A 102 -9.06 17.01 -10.42
N TYR A 103 -8.80 15.73 -10.15
CA TYR A 103 -7.45 15.16 -10.19
C TYR A 103 -6.95 15.00 -11.64
N PHE A 104 -7.83 14.52 -12.52
CA PHE A 104 -7.61 14.34 -13.95
C PHE A 104 -8.30 15.46 -14.73
N GLN A 105 -7.57 16.54 -14.98
CA GLN A 105 -8.11 17.76 -15.59
C GLN A 105 -8.28 17.64 -17.11
N SER A 106 -7.37 16.94 -17.80
CA SER A 106 -7.44 16.77 -19.26
C SER A 106 -6.78 15.46 -19.71
N PRO A 107 -7.54 14.52 -20.31
CA PRO A 107 -9.00 14.50 -20.45
C PRO A 107 -9.70 14.28 -19.10
N ARG A 108 -10.92 14.82 -18.93
CA ARG A 108 -11.74 14.56 -17.74
C ARG A 108 -12.27 13.13 -17.80
N ILE A 109 -12.26 12.44 -16.66
CA ILE A 109 -12.75 11.06 -16.57
C ILE A 109 -14.19 10.94 -17.06
N ILE A 110 -15.07 11.89 -16.72
CA ILE A 110 -16.47 11.86 -17.12
C ILE A 110 -16.67 11.94 -18.64
N ASP A 111 -15.80 12.65 -19.36
CA ASP A 111 -15.89 12.77 -20.82
C ASP A 111 -15.52 11.44 -21.46
N LEU A 112 -14.43 10.81 -21.01
CA LEU A 112 -14.03 9.47 -21.46
C LEU A 112 -15.12 8.42 -21.20
N VAL A 113 -15.78 8.51 -20.04
CA VAL A 113 -16.89 7.62 -19.67
C VAL A 113 -18.07 7.79 -20.62
N LYS A 114 -18.45 9.03 -20.95
CA LYS A 114 -19.55 9.33 -21.88
C LYS A 114 -19.21 8.90 -23.30
N GLU A 115 -18.03 9.27 -23.80
CA GLU A 115 -17.58 8.96 -25.17
C GLU A 115 -17.54 7.45 -25.43
N ASN A 116 -17.06 6.66 -24.47
CA ASN A 116 -16.91 5.21 -24.63
C ASN A 116 -18.09 4.42 -24.05
N SER A 117 -19.18 5.08 -23.63
CA SER A 117 -20.37 4.47 -23.02
C SER A 117 -20.02 3.47 -21.90
N LEU A 118 -19.12 3.87 -21.00
CA LEU A 118 -18.60 2.99 -19.97
C LEU A 118 -19.59 2.80 -18.82
N ASN A 119 -19.67 1.58 -18.30
CA ASN A 119 -20.47 1.29 -17.12
C ASN A 119 -19.77 1.85 -15.86
N ILE A 120 -20.40 2.85 -15.23
CA ILE A 120 -19.86 3.57 -14.07
C ILE A 120 -19.65 2.64 -12.86
N GLU A 121 -20.59 1.73 -12.59
CA GLU A 121 -20.48 0.77 -11.48
C GLU A 121 -19.26 -0.13 -11.63
N SER A 122 -18.97 -0.54 -12.86
CA SER A 122 -17.78 -1.32 -13.20
C SER A 122 -16.52 -0.52 -12.91
N ILE A 123 -16.47 0.77 -13.25
CA ILE A 123 -15.30 1.62 -12.96
C ILE A 123 -15.05 1.68 -11.45
N TYR A 124 -16.06 1.99 -10.64
CA TYR A 124 -15.91 2.00 -9.18
C TYR A 124 -15.46 0.64 -8.63
N SER A 125 -16.08 -0.43 -9.14
CA SER A 125 -15.79 -1.77 -8.68
C SER A 125 -14.36 -2.21 -9.05
N TYR A 126 -13.90 -1.94 -10.27
CA TYR A 126 -12.52 -2.22 -10.70
C TYR A 126 -11.51 -1.36 -9.96
N SER A 127 -11.84 -0.09 -9.67
CA SER A 127 -10.97 0.80 -8.87
C SER A 127 -10.79 0.25 -7.47
N SER A 128 -11.89 -0.16 -6.83
CA SER A 128 -11.86 -0.82 -5.52
C SER A 128 -11.05 -2.12 -5.55
N SER A 129 -11.19 -2.95 -6.60
CA SER A 129 -10.36 -4.16 -6.74
C SER A 129 -8.89 -3.81 -6.86
N CYS A 130 -8.50 -2.85 -7.69
CA CYS A 130 -7.10 -2.44 -7.86
C CYS A 130 -6.50 -1.88 -6.56
N ILE A 131 -7.25 -1.08 -5.80
CA ILE A 131 -6.82 -0.55 -4.50
C ILE A 131 -6.56 -1.70 -3.51
N SER A 132 -7.49 -2.67 -3.45
CA SER A 132 -7.32 -3.87 -2.60
C SER A 132 -6.11 -4.70 -3.01
N LEU A 133 -5.90 -4.91 -4.32
CA LEU A 133 -4.75 -5.69 -4.79
C LEU A 133 -3.43 -4.97 -4.50
N LEU A 134 -3.34 -3.66 -4.74
CA LEU A 134 -2.15 -2.89 -4.35
C LEU A 134 -1.91 -2.94 -2.84
N HIS A 135 -2.98 -2.89 -2.03
CA HIS A 135 -2.83 -3.05 -0.59
C HIS A 135 -2.30 -4.44 -0.21
N GLY A 136 -2.84 -5.51 -0.81
CA GLY A 136 -2.34 -6.86 -0.57
C GLY A 136 -0.86 -7.04 -0.96
N LYS A 137 -0.42 -6.39 -2.05
CA LYS A 137 1.00 -6.36 -2.43
C LYS A 137 1.86 -5.69 -1.36
N ASP A 138 1.42 -4.54 -0.84
CA ASP A 138 2.14 -3.85 0.24
C ASP A 138 2.24 -4.73 1.49
N LEU A 139 1.17 -5.48 1.84
CA LEU A 139 1.18 -6.42 2.95
C LEU A 139 2.22 -7.54 2.74
N LEU A 140 2.28 -8.11 1.53
CA LEU A 140 3.23 -9.18 1.18
C LEU A 140 4.69 -8.72 1.20
N GLU A 141 4.98 -7.51 0.70
CA GLU A 141 6.37 -7.05 0.49
C GLU A 141 6.95 -6.28 1.67
N SER A 142 6.09 -5.62 2.45
CA SER A 142 6.53 -4.71 3.50
C SER A 142 6.13 -5.14 4.90
N GLN A 143 5.24 -6.14 5.03
CA GLN A 143 4.64 -6.53 6.31
C GLN A 143 4.66 -8.05 6.51
N ASN A 144 4.05 -8.51 7.61
CA ASN A 144 3.95 -9.93 7.91
C ASN A 144 2.96 -10.63 6.96
N ILE A 145 3.32 -11.84 6.53
CA ILE A 145 2.46 -12.75 5.76
C ILE A 145 1.12 -13.02 6.46
N SER A 146 1.08 -13.00 7.79
CA SER A 146 -0.12 -13.20 8.61
C SER A 146 -1.15 -12.08 8.37
N LEU A 147 -0.68 -10.84 8.17
CA LEU A 147 -1.52 -9.70 7.84
C LEU A 147 -2.09 -9.81 6.43
N PHE A 148 -1.30 -10.31 5.48
CA PHE A 148 -1.80 -10.60 4.15
C PHE A 148 -2.89 -11.66 4.18
N GLU A 149 -2.71 -12.75 4.91
CA GLU A 149 -3.73 -13.79 5.01
C GLU A 149 -5.00 -13.30 5.72
N THR A 150 -4.88 -12.59 6.85
CA THR A 150 -6.02 -11.94 7.51
C THR A 150 -6.74 -10.99 6.55
N PHE A 151 -6.00 -10.34 5.67
CA PHE A 151 -6.58 -9.52 4.61
C PHE A 151 -7.32 -10.34 3.55
N LEU A 152 -6.83 -11.52 3.16
CA LEU A 152 -7.56 -12.45 2.27
C LEU A 152 -8.91 -12.84 2.89
N GLU A 153 -8.94 -13.20 4.17
CA GLU A 153 -10.18 -13.52 4.89
C GLU A 153 -11.16 -12.35 4.91
N LYS A 154 -10.66 -11.12 5.09
CA LYS A 154 -11.47 -9.90 4.99
C LYS A 154 -12.05 -9.71 3.58
N ILE A 155 -11.33 -10.06 2.53
CA ILE A 155 -11.87 -10.04 1.16
C ILE A 155 -12.99 -11.08 1.04
N GLU A 156 -12.79 -12.30 1.54
CA GLU A 156 -13.79 -13.38 1.55
C GLU A 156 -15.08 -12.96 2.25
N TYR A 157 -14.96 -12.40 3.45
CA TYR A 157 -16.08 -11.84 4.20
C TYR A 157 -16.84 -10.77 3.41
N LYS A 158 -16.12 -9.83 2.79
CA LYS A 158 -16.72 -8.76 1.96
C LYS A 158 -17.47 -9.31 0.75
N SER A 159 -16.95 -10.37 0.14
CA SER A 159 -17.61 -11.04 -0.98
C SER A 159 -18.93 -11.72 -0.58
N GLY A 160 -18.98 -12.30 0.62
CA GLY A 160 -20.21 -12.82 1.23
C GLY A 160 -21.28 -11.75 1.47
N HIS A 161 -20.88 -10.47 1.54
CA HIS A 161 -21.77 -9.30 1.67
C HIS A 161 -22.02 -8.59 0.33
N ASP A 162 -21.98 -9.35 -0.77
CA ASP A 162 -22.28 -8.88 -2.13
C ASP A 162 -21.38 -7.74 -2.68
N ILE A 163 -20.20 -7.53 -2.10
CA ILE A 163 -19.24 -6.54 -2.61
C ILE A 163 -18.61 -7.05 -3.92
N LEU A 164 -19.01 -6.44 -5.04
CA LEU A 164 -18.56 -6.82 -6.40
C LEU A 164 -17.04 -6.84 -6.56
N SER A 165 -16.32 -5.88 -5.94
CA SER A 165 -14.86 -5.80 -6.04
C SER A 165 -14.16 -6.96 -5.35
N ALA A 166 -14.72 -7.44 -4.23
CA ALA A 166 -14.23 -8.60 -3.50
C ALA A 166 -14.56 -9.90 -4.24
N LYS A 167 -15.81 -10.05 -4.73
CA LYS A 167 -16.23 -11.19 -5.56
C LYS A 167 -15.33 -11.40 -6.77
N ARG A 168 -14.97 -10.30 -7.45
CA ARG A 168 -14.07 -10.34 -8.62
C ARG A 168 -12.70 -10.90 -8.27
N ILE A 169 -12.14 -10.51 -7.11
CA ILE A 169 -10.83 -10.99 -6.65
C ILE A 169 -10.89 -12.48 -6.34
N ILE A 170 -11.84 -12.92 -5.50
CA ILE A 170 -11.93 -14.32 -5.04
C ILE A 170 -12.21 -15.30 -6.17
N ASN A 171 -13.03 -14.88 -7.14
CA ASN A 171 -13.36 -15.74 -8.27
C ASN A 171 -12.18 -15.96 -9.23
N SER A 172 -11.08 -15.20 -9.09
CA SER A 172 -9.89 -15.36 -9.91
C SER A 172 -9.10 -16.62 -9.54
N ASP A 173 -8.50 -17.24 -10.55
CA ASP A 173 -7.65 -18.42 -10.33
C ASP A 173 -6.40 -18.10 -9.48
N HIS A 174 -5.92 -16.86 -9.57
CA HIS A 174 -4.77 -16.36 -8.80
C HIS A 174 -5.07 -16.38 -7.31
N PHE A 175 -6.24 -15.84 -6.91
CA PHE A 175 -6.66 -15.83 -5.51
C PHE A 175 -6.83 -17.25 -4.98
N LYS A 176 -7.51 -18.12 -5.72
CA LYS A 176 -7.73 -19.52 -5.33
C LYS A 176 -6.42 -20.28 -5.16
N PHE A 177 -5.47 -20.06 -6.07
CA PHE A 177 -4.15 -20.67 -6.01
C PHE A 177 -3.38 -20.22 -4.77
N ILE A 178 -3.34 -18.90 -4.51
CA ILE A 178 -2.71 -18.34 -3.31
C ILE A 178 -3.35 -18.91 -2.04
N LYS A 179 -4.69 -18.96 -1.97
CA LYS A 179 -5.41 -19.52 -0.82
C LYS A 179 -5.04 -20.99 -0.58
N ASN A 180 -5.00 -21.79 -1.64
CA ASN A 180 -4.58 -23.19 -1.53
C ASN A 180 -3.14 -23.36 -1.02
N ILE A 181 -2.23 -22.45 -1.37
CA ILE A 181 -0.87 -22.43 -0.81
C ILE A 181 -0.93 -22.22 0.71
N PHE A 182 -1.69 -21.22 1.17
CA PHE A 182 -1.84 -20.95 2.60
C PHE A 182 -2.49 -22.08 3.39
N GLU A 183 -3.40 -22.85 2.77
CA GLU A 183 -4.05 -24.00 3.41
C GLU A 183 -3.13 -25.23 3.52
N GLN A 184 -2.12 -25.36 2.65
CA GLN A 184 -1.26 -26.53 2.57
C GLN A 184 0.12 -26.33 3.22
N ASP A 185 0.59 -25.08 3.31
CA ASP A 185 1.96 -24.77 3.71
C ASP A 185 2.07 -24.40 5.20
N ASN A 186 3.21 -24.73 5.81
CA ASN A 186 3.46 -24.36 7.20
C ASN A 186 3.75 -22.86 7.33
N ARG A 187 3.22 -22.22 8.36
CA ARG A 187 3.39 -20.79 8.68
C ARG A 187 4.85 -20.38 8.81
N ASP A 188 5.67 -21.27 9.36
CA ASP A 188 7.10 -21.05 9.60
C ASP A 188 7.87 -20.75 8.29
N ASN A 189 7.34 -21.19 7.14
CA ASN A 189 7.94 -20.95 5.82
C ASN A 189 7.85 -19.49 5.35
N TYR A 190 7.19 -18.63 6.12
CA TYR A 190 6.92 -17.24 5.77
C TYR A 190 7.41 -16.25 6.83
N LEU A 191 8.26 -16.70 7.78
CA LEU A 191 8.87 -15.81 8.77
C LEU A 191 9.56 -14.64 8.04
N HIS A 192 9.23 -13.41 8.42
CA HIS A 192 9.68 -12.25 7.67
C HIS A 192 11.17 -11.98 7.95
N PRO A 193 12.06 -11.93 6.94
CA PRO A 193 13.51 -11.83 7.14
C PRO A 193 13.99 -10.63 7.96
N LYS A 194 13.23 -9.53 7.94
CA LYS A 194 13.50 -8.36 8.81
C LYS A 194 13.43 -8.70 10.30
N ILE A 195 12.63 -9.68 10.71
CA ILE A 195 12.54 -10.10 12.12
C ILE A 195 13.84 -10.79 12.53
N GLU A 196 14.29 -11.77 11.74
CA GLU A 196 15.56 -12.45 11.97
C GLU A 196 16.75 -11.47 11.95
N LYS A 197 16.80 -10.58 10.95
CA LYS A 197 17.84 -9.56 10.86
C LYS A 197 17.79 -8.57 12.03
N LEU A 198 16.59 -8.15 12.44
CA LEU A 198 16.43 -7.26 13.59
C LEU A 198 16.98 -7.89 14.86
N PHE A 199 16.66 -9.16 15.14
CA PHE A 199 17.21 -9.85 16.31
C PHE A 199 18.73 -9.97 16.21
N SER A 200 19.29 -10.28 15.03
CA SER A 200 20.75 -10.31 14.87
C SER A 200 21.43 -8.99 15.22
N ILE A 201 20.85 -7.85 14.81
CA ILE A 201 21.38 -6.51 15.11
C ILE A 201 21.23 -6.20 16.61
N ILE A 202 20.09 -6.55 17.21
CA ILE A 202 19.86 -6.33 18.65
C ILE A 202 20.86 -7.14 19.47
N THR A 203 21.13 -8.39 19.10
CA THR A 203 22.10 -9.24 19.78
C THR A 203 23.52 -8.68 19.67
N GLU A 204 23.94 -8.24 18.48
CA GLU A 204 25.24 -7.60 18.25
C GLU A 204 25.41 -6.33 19.12
N GLU A 205 24.40 -5.46 19.17
CA GLU A 205 24.38 -4.26 20.01
C GLU A 205 24.51 -4.57 21.51
N ILE A 206 23.81 -5.61 22.00
CA ILE A 206 23.83 -5.99 23.41
C ILE A 206 25.14 -6.68 23.80
N GLU A 207 25.60 -7.64 22.98
CA GLU A 207 26.73 -8.51 23.31
C GLU A 207 28.08 -7.85 23.02
N GLU A 208 28.24 -7.28 21.83
CA GLU A 208 29.50 -6.69 21.38
C GLU A 208 29.66 -5.25 21.85
N PHE A 209 28.63 -4.42 21.63
CA PHE A 209 28.68 -3.00 21.93
C PHE A 209 28.22 -2.65 23.35
N ARG A 210 27.70 -3.62 24.11
CA ARG A 210 27.16 -3.45 25.48
C ARG A 210 26.10 -2.35 25.57
N ASN A 211 25.36 -2.16 24.48
CA ASN A 211 24.31 -1.17 24.36
C ASN A 211 22.97 -1.75 24.79
N ASN A 212 22.58 -1.48 26.04
CA ASN A 212 21.38 -2.05 26.64
C ASN A 212 20.11 -1.22 26.40
N LYS A 213 20.17 -0.16 25.59
CA LYS A 213 19.03 0.74 25.36
C LYS A 213 18.79 0.92 23.86
N ILE A 214 17.89 0.10 23.34
CA ILE A 214 17.52 0.06 21.93
C ILE A 214 16.04 0.44 21.81
N ILE A 215 15.71 1.25 20.80
CA ILE A 215 14.32 1.60 20.46
C ILE A 215 14.06 1.12 19.04
N VAL A 216 13.06 0.26 18.87
CA VAL A 216 12.62 -0.21 17.56
C VAL A 216 11.34 0.52 17.17
N PHE A 217 11.32 1.11 15.98
CA PHE A 217 10.14 1.78 15.41
C PHE A 217 9.52 0.92 14.32
N THR A 218 8.21 0.71 14.39
CA THR A 218 7.40 0.10 13.31
C THR A 218 6.13 0.90 13.08
N GLN A 219 5.62 0.89 11.86
CA GLN A 219 4.37 1.57 11.49
C GLN A 219 3.12 0.75 11.83
N TYR A 220 3.28 -0.55 12.10
CA TYR A 220 2.16 -1.49 12.30
C TYR A 220 2.24 -2.12 13.69
N ARG A 221 1.13 -2.05 14.44
CA ARG A 221 1.07 -2.60 15.79
C ARG A 221 1.19 -4.11 15.78
N GLU A 222 0.60 -4.78 14.79
CA GLU A 222 0.60 -6.24 14.70
C GLU A 222 2.01 -6.80 14.55
N MET A 223 2.91 -6.06 13.90
CA MET A 223 4.33 -6.43 13.81
C MET A 223 5.01 -6.46 15.19
N VAL A 224 4.52 -5.67 16.15
CA VAL A 224 5.03 -5.69 17.53
C VAL A 224 4.64 -6.99 18.22
N ASP A 225 3.41 -7.47 18.02
CA ASP A 225 2.95 -8.72 18.62
C ASP A 225 3.74 -9.92 18.05
N ASP A 226 3.94 -9.95 16.73
CA ASP A 226 4.77 -10.97 16.07
C ASP A 226 6.23 -10.93 16.55
N MET A 227 6.77 -9.73 16.79
CA MET A 227 8.12 -9.56 17.35
C MET A 227 8.20 -10.11 18.77
N PHE A 228 7.20 -9.86 19.62
CA PHE A 228 7.17 -10.38 20.99
C PHE A 228 7.02 -11.90 21.04
N ASP A 229 6.24 -12.48 20.13
CA ASP A 229 6.09 -13.94 20.07
C ASP A 229 7.35 -14.60 19.52
N ALA A 230 7.98 -14.02 18.50
CA ALA A 230 9.29 -14.47 18.02
C ALA A 230 10.39 -14.33 19.09
N GLU A 231 10.37 -13.26 19.89
CA GLU A 231 11.31 -13.05 21.01
C GLU A 231 11.24 -14.19 22.03
N LYS A 232 10.02 -14.65 22.39
CA LYS A 232 9.84 -15.76 23.35
C LYS A 232 10.40 -17.09 22.85
N GLU A 233 10.40 -17.30 21.53
CA GLU A 233 11.02 -18.49 20.91
C GLU A 233 12.55 -18.35 20.79
N TRP A 234 13.05 -17.11 20.74
CA TRP A 234 14.47 -16.79 20.62
C TRP A 234 15.21 -16.75 21.98
N LEU A 235 14.58 -16.22 23.03
CA LEU A 235 15.15 -16.09 24.39
C LEU A 235 15.68 -17.39 25.03
N PRO A 236 15.11 -18.59 24.80
CA PRO A 236 15.63 -19.84 25.37
C PRO A 236 17.04 -20.20 24.87
N GLN A 237 17.54 -19.55 23.80
CA GLN A 237 18.86 -19.81 23.23
C GLN A 237 19.98 -19.01 23.91
N PHE A 238 19.66 -18.07 24.81
CA PHE A 238 20.62 -17.14 25.45
C PHE A 238 20.71 -17.31 26.98
N GLU A 239 19.95 -18.22 27.58
CA GLU A 239 20.04 -18.56 29.02
C GLU A 239 21.03 -19.71 29.34
N SER A 240 21.95 -20.08 28.44
CA SER A 240 22.99 -21.09 28.69
C SER A 240 24.37 -20.52 28.97
#